data_AF-A0AAU5LUE2-F1
#
_entry.id   AF-A0AAU5LUE2-F1
#
_cell.length_a   1.000
_cell.length_b   1.000
_cell.length_c   1.000
_cell.angle_alpha   90.00
_cell.angle_beta   90.00
_cell.angle_gamma   90.00
#
_symmetry.space_group_name_H-M   'P 1'
#
loop_
_entity.id
_entity.type
_entity.pdbx_description
1 polymer ?
#
loop_
_entity_poly.entity_id
_entity_poly.type
_entity_poly.pdbx_seq_one_letter_code
_entity_poly.pdbx_strand_id
1 'polypeptide(L)'
;MSATQEGPDRPIDRPIASANTTEPRRSGPTNRSLAAGNSSSTSSDLLPATHPNKRTGRRVLASLRNSVSTRDLEILKSISTHRLLTSKHIERLHFIGHGSALAATRSANRVLRRLDKLQLIVHLDRRVGGIHAGSSSYVWQLGPAGDRLLQTDAGNGARRRQREPSVRLLEHTLAVADAHVALANAAHGHALELVTVQIEPGSWRYFPGPGGARRLLRPDLAVVTAQGDYEDHWFLEVDLGSEHPPTVVRKCQLYEDYRRSGIEQDAHDVFPRVLWVVPNQLRADKLSAAIRSARLDKDLFHVVTMDQLVPIVIGGAA
;
A
#
# COMPACT_ATOMS: atom_id res chain seq x y z
N MET A 1 -60.45 53.06 2.04
CA MET A 1 -59.73 54.22 1.48
C MET A 1 -58.37 53.69 1.05
N SER A 2 -58.29 53.10 -0.15
CA SER A 2 -57.79 53.73 -1.40
C SER A 2 -56.26 53.82 -1.38
N ALA A 3 -55.46 53.34 -2.34
CA ALA A 3 -55.61 52.65 -3.62
C ALA A 3 -54.20 52.07 -3.98
N THR A 4 -54.02 50.84 -4.47
CA THR A 4 -53.90 50.40 -5.90
C THR A 4 -52.71 51.07 -6.64
N GLN A 5 -51.73 50.40 -7.27
CA GLN A 5 -51.77 49.54 -8.48
C GLN A 5 -50.41 48.80 -8.69
N GLU A 6 -50.39 47.48 -8.98
CA GLU A 6 -50.16 46.80 -10.29
C GLU A 6 -48.72 47.00 -10.86
N GLY A 7 -47.82 46.01 -10.97
CA GLY A 7 -47.83 44.75 -11.79
C GLY A 7 -47.08 44.99 -13.14
N PRO A 8 -46.61 43.99 -13.93
CA PRO A 8 -46.16 42.62 -13.69
C PRO A 8 -44.88 42.19 -14.50
N ASP A 9 -44.57 40.89 -14.49
CA ASP A 9 -43.96 40.04 -15.56
C ASP A 9 -42.43 39.69 -15.65
N ARG A 10 -42.17 38.39 -15.85
CA ARG A 10 -40.90 37.68 -16.21
C ARG A 10 -40.89 37.44 -17.76
N PRO A 11 -39.97 36.67 -18.42
CA PRO A 11 -38.55 36.27 -18.22
C PRO A 11 -37.67 36.46 -19.51
N ILE A 12 -36.48 35.82 -19.55
CA ILE A 12 -35.67 35.36 -20.73
C ILE A 12 -34.60 36.34 -21.30
N ASP A 13 -33.30 36.04 -21.13
CA ASP A 13 -32.38 35.64 -22.23
C ASP A 13 -30.88 35.50 -21.79
N ARG A 14 -30.23 34.48 -22.34
CA ARG A 14 -28.77 34.31 -22.58
C ARG A 14 -28.64 34.13 -24.12
N PRO A 15 -27.46 34.23 -24.80
CA PRO A 15 -26.10 34.64 -24.44
C PRO A 15 -25.46 35.63 -25.46
N ILE A 16 -24.22 36.12 -25.25
CA ILE A 16 -23.41 36.72 -26.32
C ILE A 16 -21.98 36.15 -26.29
N ALA A 17 -21.59 35.54 -27.41
CA ALA A 17 -20.22 35.27 -27.82
C ALA A 17 -19.70 36.43 -28.69
N SER A 18 -18.39 36.61 -28.78
CA SER A 18 -17.78 37.33 -29.90
C SER A 18 -16.46 36.67 -30.30
N ALA A 19 -16.20 36.67 -31.60
CA ALA A 19 -15.29 35.82 -32.34
C ALA A 19 -14.29 36.61 -33.21
N ASN A 20 -13.19 35.94 -33.53
CA ASN A 20 -12.34 36.02 -34.75
C ASN A 20 -11.58 37.33 -35.04
N THR A 21 -10.34 37.30 -35.55
CA THR A 21 -9.97 36.93 -36.94
C THR A 21 -8.43 37.08 -37.06
N THR A 22 -7.61 36.05 -37.31
CA THR A 22 -7.12 35.44 -38.58
C THR A 22 -5.71 35.90 -39.04
N GLU A 23 -4.81 34.90 -39.14
CA GLU A 23 -3.69 34.59 -40.07
C GLU A 23 -3.51 35.41 -41.39
N PRO A 24 -2.41 35.29 -42.22
CA PRO A 24 -1.63 34.07 -42.54
C PRO A 24 -0.11 34.14 -42.96
N ARG A 25 0.54 32.95 -43.02
CA ARG A 25 1.51 32.36 -44.04
C ARG A 25 2.86 33.08 -44.36
N ARG A 26 4.01 32.47 -44.77
CA ARG A 26 4.41 31.14 -45.32
C ARG A 26 5.96 30.99 -45.43
N SER A 27 6.44 29.72 -45.34
CA SER A 27 7.51 29.01 -46.13
C SER A 27 9.05 29.16 -45.92
N GLY A 28 9.75 28.00 -45.93
CA GLY A 28 11.22 27.72 -45.81
C GLY A 28 12.09 28.04 -47.05
N PRO A 29 13.35 27.55 -47.23
CA PRO A 29 13.75 26.12 -47.18
C PRO A 29 15.22 25.76 -46.74
N THR A 30 15.50 24.43 -46.65
CA THR A 30 16.73 23.62 -46.94
C THR A 30 18.17 24.04 -46.55
N ASN A 31 18.94 23.10 -45.94
CA ASN A 31 20.21 22.63 -46.53
C ASN A 31 20.72 21.26 -45.99
N ARG A 32 21.68 20.67 -46.72
CA ARG A 32 22.03 19.24 -46.87
C ARG A 32 23.48 18.95 -46.40
N SER A 33 23.72 17.69 -46.00
CA SER A 33 25.00 16.91 -46.10
C SER A 33 26.14 17.15 -45.09
N LEU A 34 26.61 16.08 -44.44
CA LEU A 34 27.91 15.42 -44.73
C LEU A 34 28.09 14.13 -43.91
N ALA A 35 28.71 13.13 -44.56
CA ALA A 35 28.97 11.78 -44.09
C ALA A 35 30.30 11.65 -43.34
N ALA A 36 30.42 10.66 -42.46
CA ALA A 36 31.67 9.94 -42.18
C ALA A 36 31.33 8.57 -41.56
N GLY A 37 31.66 7.50 -42.28
CA GLY A 37 31.73 6.16 -41.69
C GLY A 37 33.01 6.01 -40.87
N ASN A 38 33.02 5.05 -39.95
CA ASN A 38 34.18 4.23 -39.63
C ASN A 38 33.72 2.95 -38.92
N SER A 39 34.34 1.85 -39.34
CA SER A 39 34.07 0.48 -38.96
C SER A 39 34.91 0.03 -37.75
N SER A 40 34.34 -0.89 -36.96
CA SER A 40 34.96 -1.92 -36.10
C SER A 40 35.89 -1.53 -34.95
N SER A 41 35.51 -1.89 -33.72
CA SER A 41 36.08 -3.09 -33.05
C SER A 41 35.31 -3.44 -31.77
N THR A 42 35.05 -4.74 -31.67
CA THR A 42 34.71 -5.57 -30.51
C THR A 42 35.04 -4.99 -29.13
N SER A 43 34.02 -4.88 -28.28
CA SER A 43 34.13 -5.32 -26.89
C SER A 43 32.84 -6.02 -26.48
N SER A 44 33.01 -7.30 -26.18
CA SER A 44 32.09 -8.14 -25.41
C SER A 44 31.73 -7.46 -24.09
N ASP A 45 30.59 -7.86 -23.53
CA ASP A 45 30.15 -7.63 -22.14
C ASP A 45 29.12 -6.52 -21.91
N LEU A 46 27.95 -6.66 -22.53
CA LEU A 46 26.69 -6.29 -21.87
C LEU A 46 25.62 -7.32 -22.23
N LEU A 47 25.37 -8.27 -21.33
CA LEU A 47 24.18 -9.13 -21.42
C LEU A 47 22.94 -8.26 -21.16
N PRO A 48 21.97 -8.17 -22.09
CA PRO A 48 20.69 -7.55 -21.77
C PRO A 48 19.87 -8.52 -20.90
N ALA A 49 19.54 -8.10 -19.68
CA ALA A 49 18.48 -8.73 -18.90
C ALA A 49 17.11 -8.38 -19.52
N THR A 50 16.79 -9.04 -20.62
CA THR A 50 15.46 -9.01 -21.24
C THR A 50 14.88 -10.41 -21.19
N HIS A 51 14.27 -10.78 -20.06
CA HIS A 51 13.42 -11.96 -20.04
C HIS A 51 12.27 -11.73 -21.02
N PRO A 52 12.16 -12.52 -22.11
CA PRO A 52 11.12 -12.33 -23.09
C PRO A 52 9.79 -12.61 -22.41
N ASN A 53 8.90 -11.62 -22.43
CA ASN A 53 7.55 -11.68 -21.90
C ASN A 53 6.69 -12.63 -22.76
N LYS A 54 7.03 -13.94 -22.74
CA LYS A 54 6.24 -14.99 -23.38
C LYS A 54 4.91 -15.04 -22.64
N ARG A 55 3.85 -14.58 -23.31
CA ARG A 55 2.47 -14.66 -22.82
C ARG A 55 2.20 -16.06 -22.27
N THR A 56 2.03 -16.18 -20.96
CA THR A 56 1.55 -17.43 -20.34
C THR A 56 0.15 -17.70 -20.89
N GLY A 57 0.02 -18.69 -21.78
CA GLY A 57 -1.25 -19.03 -22.42
C GLY A 57 -2.27 -19.56 -21.40
N ARG A 58 -3.57 -19.52 -21.74
CA ARG A 58 -4.66 -19.97 -20.86
C ARG A 58 -4.48 -21.41 -20.36
N ARG A 59 -3.95 -22.30 -21.20
CA ARG A 59 -3.62 -23.70 -20.83
C ARG A 59 -2.47 -23.79 -19.82
N VAL A 60 -1.44 -22.95 -19.97
CA VAL A 60 -0.31 -22.91 -19.04
C VAL A 60 -0.76 -22.39 -17.68
N LEU A 61 -1.65 -21.38 -17.64
CA LEU A 61 -2.26 -20.91 -16.39
C LEU A 61 -3.12 -21.97 -15.71
N ALA A 62 -3.90 -22.74 -16.47
CA ALA A 62 -4.68 -23.83 -15.89
C ALA A 62 -3.79 -24.94 -15.30
N SER A 63 -2.70 -25.28 -15.99
CA SER A 63 -1.70 -26.23 -15.46
C SER A 63 -0.99 -25.69 -14.22
N LEU A 64 -0.62 -24.40 -14.22
CA LEU A 64 -0.06 -23.74 -13.04
C LEU A 64 -1.05 -23.78 -11.87
N ARG A 65 -2.32 -23.47 -12.10
CA ARG A 65 -3.36 -23.53 -11.06
C ARG A 65 -3.45 -24.91 -10.40
N ASN A 66 -3.31 -25.99 -11.17
CA ASN A 66 -3.37 -27.35 -10.65
C ASN A 66 -2.07 -27.80 -9.93
N SER A 67 -0.96 -27.08 -10.08
CA SER A 67 0.35 -27.43 -9.50
C SER A 67 0.78 -26.54 -8.32
N VAL A 68 0.03 -25.47 -8.06
CA VAL A 68 0.27 -24.52 -6.96
C VAL A 68 -0.50 -25.00 -5.73
N SER A 69 0.20 -25.15 -4.60
CA SER A 69 -0.42 -25.60 -3.34
C SER A 69 -1.24 -24.48 -2.66
N THR A 70 -2.04 -24.83 -1.64
CA THR A 70 -2.76 -23.84 -0.83
C THR A 70 -1.82 -22.79 -0.23
N ARG A 71 -0.70 -23.22 0.36
CA ARG A 71 0.33 -22.31 0.91
C ARG A 71 0.91 -21.40 -0.17
N ASP A 72 1.12 -21.92 -1.39
CA ASP A 72 1.64 -21.09 -2.48
C ASP A 72 0.63 -20.00 -2.86
N LEU A 73 -0.66 -20.31 -2.95
CA LEU A 73 -1.71 -19.33 -3.21
C LEU A 73 -1.78 -18.27 -2.10
N GLU A 74 -1.66 -18.68 -0.84
CA GLU A 74 -1.60 -17.76 0.31
C GLU A 74 -0.39 -16.81 0.21
N ILE A 75 0.79 -17.33 -0.12
CA ILE A 75 1.99 -16.51 -0.34
C ILE A 75 1.76 -15.49 -1.47
N LEU A 76 1.19 -15.92 -2.60
CA LEU A 76 0.89 -15.03 -3.72
C LEU A 76 -0.11 -13.94 -3.33
N LYS A 77 -1.16 -14.28 -2.55
CA LYS A 77 -2.13 -13.33 -2.02
C LYS A 77 -1.45 -12.33 -1.08
N SER A 78 -0.62 -12.78 -0.15
CA SER A 78 0.14 -11.89 0.76
C SER A 78 1.04 -10.93 0.00
N ILE A 79 1.79 -11.39 -1.01
CA ILE A 79 2.60 -10.52 -1.86
C ILE A 79 1.72 -9.54 -2.64
N SER A 80 0.58 -9.97 -3.16
CA SER A 80 -0.35 -9.08 -3.89
C SER A 80 -0.95 -7.99 -3.00
N THR A 81 -1.26 -8.32 -1.75
CA THR A 81 -1.81 -7.41 -0.76
C THR A 81 -0.78 -6.41 -0.27
N HIS A 82 0.42 -6.87 0.14
CA HIS A 82 1.50 -6.01 0.61
C HIS A 82 2.27 -5.32 -0.54
N ARG A 83 2.09 -5.76 -1.78
CA ARG A 83 2.86 -5.40 -2.99
C ARG A 83 4.32 -5.85 -2.96
N LEU A 84 5.01 -5.72 -1.83
CA LEU A 84 6.40 -6.09 -1.62
C LEU A 84 6.55 -6.84 -0.30
N LEU A 85 7.28 -7.96 -0.29
CA LEU A 85 7.62 -8.68 0.93
C LEU A 85 9.05 -9.21 0.86
N THR A 86 9.76 -9.23 1.99
CA THR A 86 11.05 -9.91 2.07
C THR A 86 10.87 -11.43 2.22
N SER A 87 11.91 -12.21 1.93
CA SER A 87 11.91 -13.65 2.27
C SER A 87 11.58 -13.90 3.74
N LYS A 88 12.04 -13.03 4.66
CA LYS A 88 11.81 -13.15 6.11
C LYS A 88 10.37 -12.85 6.50
N HIS A 89 9.72 -11.88 5.84
CA HIS A 89 8.28 -11.64 6.03
C HIS A 89 7.47 -12.87 5.61
N ILE A 90 7.76 -13.44 4.43
CA ILE A 90 7.04 -14.61 3.91
C ILE A 90 7.25 -15.83 4.81
N GLU A 91 8.49 -16.05 5.30
CA GLU A 91 8.78 -17.10 6.26
C GLU A 91 7.91 -16.96 7.51
N ARG A 92 7.90 -15.78 8.14
CA ARG A 92 7.15 -15.52 9.38
C ARG A 92 5.63 -15.64 9.21
N LEU A 93 5.09 -15.29 8.04
CA LEU A 93 3.66 -15.37 7.76
C LEU A 93 3.19 -16.80 7.42
N HIS A 94 3.98 -17.58 6.69
CA HIS A 94 3.48 -18.81 6.04
C HIS A 94 4.22 -20.11 6.42
N PHE A 95 5.36 -20.02 7.12
CA PHE A 95 6.19 -21.18 7.48
C PHE A 95 6.22 -21.41 8.99
N ILE A 96 5.05 -21.39 9.60
CA ILE A 96 4.84 -21.68 11.03
C ILE A 96 4.97 -23.18 11.34
N GLY A 97 5.20 -23.52 12.61
CA GLY A 97 5.18 -24.90 13.11
C GLY A 97 6.35 -25.80 12.66
N HIS A 98 7.45 -25.23 12.16
CA HIS A 98 8.64 -26.02 11.81
C HIS A 98 9.49 -26.32 13.04
N GLY A 99 10.12 -27.51 13.09
CA GLY A 99 10.92 -27.95 14.24
C GLY A 99 12.17 -27.13 14.54
N SER A 100 12.57 -26.21 13.66
CA SER A 100 13.57 -25.17 13.95
C SER A 100 13.42 -23.98 12.99
N ALA A 101 13.93 -22.81 13.39
CA ALA A 101 14.00 -21.63 12.52
C ALA A 101 14.76 -21.92 11.22
N LEU A 102 15.87 -22.66 11.29
CA LEU A 102 16.65 -23.03 10.10
C LEU A 102 15.84 -23.93 9.14
N ALA A 103 15.02 -24.84 9.67
CA ALA A 103 14.12 -25.64 8.84
C ALA A 103 13.04 -24.78 8.16
N ALA A 104 12.45 -23.82 8.87
CA ALA A 104 11.51 -22.84 8.31
C ALA A 104 12.16 -22.05 7.16
N THR A 105 13.33 -21.45 7.40
CA THR A 105 14.08 -20.70 6.38
C THR A 105 14.42 -21.53 5.14
N ARG A 106 14.86 -22.78 5.33
CA ARG A 106 15.16 -23.67 4.19
C ARG A 106 13.91 -24.03 3.40
N SER A 107 12.79 -24.28 4.08
CA SER A 107 11.50 -24.57 3.47
C SER A 107 10.99 -23.36 2.67
N ALA A 108 10.99 -22.18 3.30
CA ALA A 108 10.63 -20.91 2.67
C ALA A 108 11.46 -20.63 1.42
N ASN A 109 12.79 -20.70 1.51
CA ASN A 109 13.67 -20.47 0.37
C ASN A 109 13.47 -21.48 -0.76
N ARG A 110 13.15 -22.75 -0.46
CA ARG A 110 12.82 -23.75 -1.49
C ARG A 110 11.54 -23.40 -2.22
N VAL A 111 10.49 -22.99 -1.49
CA VAL A 111 9.21 -22.57 -2.08
C VAL A 111 9.39 -21.31 -2.91
N LEU A 112 10.03 -20.28 -2.37
CA LEU A 112 10.26 -19.01 -3.08
C LEU A 112 11.04 -19.21 -4.38
N ARG A 113 12.12 -19.99 -4.37
CA ARG A 113 12.85 -20.33 -5.61
C ARG A 113 12.00 -21.08 -6.63
N ARG A 114 11.07 -21.93 -6.19
CA ARG A 114 10.15 -22.62 -7.09
C ARG A 114 9.14 -21.64 -7.70
N LEU A 115 8.53 -20.77 -6.89
CA LEU A 115 7.58 -19.76 -7.37
C LEU A 115 8.22 -18.77 -8.34
N ASP A 116 9.47 -18.39 -8.08
CA ASP A 116 10.28 -17.53 -8.95
C ASP A 116 10.62 -18.21 -10.29
N LYS A 117 11.04 -19.48 -10.28
CA LYS A 117 11.23 -20.28 -11.51
C LYS A 117 9.95 -20.41 -12.34
N LEU A 118 8.79 -20.44 -11.70
CA LEU A 118 7.48 -20.46 -12.36
C LEU A 118 7.00 -19.05 -12.79
N GLN A 119 7.78 -18.01 -12.53
CA GLN A 119 7.46 -16.61 -12.81
C GLN A 119 6.17 -16.13 -12.13
N LEU A 120 5.80 -16.79 -11.02
CA LEU A 120 4.66 -16.42 -10.18
C LEU A 120 5.02 -15.27 -9.25
N ILE A 121 6.28 -15.20 -8.84
CA ILE A 121 6.91 -14.08 -8.16
C ILE A 121 8.17 -13.69 -8.92
N VAL A 122 8.67 -12.48 -8.67
CA VAL A 122 9.99 -12.01 -9.12
C VAL A 122 10.61 -11.20 -7.98
N HIS A 123 11.94 -11.11 -7.92
CA HIS A 123 12.61 -10.26 -6.95
C HIS A 123 13.07 -8.94 -7.57
N LEU A 124 13.22 -7.90 -6.75
CA LEU A 124 13.91 -6.69 -7.15
C LEU A 124 15.42 -6.95 -7.23
N ASP A 125 16.11 -6.35 -8.20
CA ASP A 125 17.57 -6.46 -8.35
C ASP A 125 18.32 -5.75 -7.21
N ARG A 126 17.67 -4.72 -6.64
CA ARG A 126 18.21 -3.98 -5.48
C ARG A 126 18.09 -4.81 -4.22
N ARG A 127 19.25 -5.14 -3.63
CA ARG A 127 19.33 -5.73 -2.29
C ARG A 127 19.06 -4.64 -1.25
N VAL A 128 18.14 -4.88 -0.32
CA VAL A 128 18.03 -4.06 0.90
C VAL A 128 19.10 -4.58 1.87
N GLY A 129 20.11 -3.76 2.13
CA GLY A 129 21.20 -4.06 3.05
C GLY A 129 21.61 -2.81 3.80
N GLY A 130 21.36 -2.80 5.11
CA GLY A 130 21.86 -1.82 6.07
C GLY A 130 22.52 -2.55 7.25
N ILE A 131 23.30 -1.80 8.03
CA ILE A 131 24.40 -2.20 8.94
C ILE A 131 24.07 -3.32 9.97
N HIS A 132 22.80 -3.71 10.14
CA HIS A 132 22.35 -4.74 11.09
C HIS A 132 21.73 -6.00 10.46
N ALA A 133 21.75 -6.18 9.14
CA ALA A 133 21.08 -7.31 8.49
C ALA A 133 22.08 -8.36 7.97
N GLY A 134 22.26 -9.44 8.74
CA GLY A 134 22.85 -10.69 8.25
C GLY A 134 22.09 -11.21 7.02
N SER A 135 22.83 -11.64 6.00
CA SER A 135 22.37 -12.19 4.71
C SER A 135 21.24 -11.39 4.02
N SER A 136 21.60 -10.55 3.05
CA SER A 136 20.66 -9.78 2.21
C SER A 136 19.47 -10.63 1.75
N SER A 137 18.27 -10.35 2.28
CA SER A 137 17.05 -11.04 1.89
C SER A 137 16.49 -10.44 0.60
N TYR A 138 16.06 -11.26 -0.35
CA TYR A 138 15.34 -10.79 -1.53
C TYR A 138 14.05 -10.07 -1.15
N VAL A 139 13.74 -8.99 -1.87
CA VAL A 139 12.43 -8.34 -1.86
C VAL A 139 11.64 -8.87 -3.04
N TRP A 140 10.53 -9.53 -2.75
CA TRP A 140 9.67 -10.18 -3.72
C TRP A 140 8.47 -9.32 -4.07
N GLN A 141 8.10 -9.33 -5.34
CA GLN A 141 6.84 -8.82 -5.87
C GLN A 141 6.16 -9.91 -6.70
N LEU A 142 4.88 -9.73 -6.99
CA LEU A 142 4.14 -10.67 -7.83
C LEU A 142 4.73 -10.68 -9.24
N GLY A 143 4.89 -11.83 -9.87
CA GLY A 143 5.33 -11.94 -11.27
C GLY A 143 4.15 -11.83 -12.23
N PRO A 144 4.38 -11.64 -13.55
CA PRO A 144 3.30 -11.56 -14.53
C PRO A 144 2.37 -12.78 -14.56
N ALA A 145 2.90 -13.98 -14.31
CA ALA A 145 2.08 -15.19 -14.27
C ALA A 145 1.26 -15.26 -12.97
N GLY A 146 1.83 -14.84 -11.84
CA GLY A 146 1.14 -14.78 -10.55
C GLY A 146 0.01 -13.75 -10.52
N ASP A 147 0.26 -12.56 -11.08
CA ASP A 147 -0.75 -11.50 -11.21
C ASP A 147 -1.97 -11.99 -11.99
N ARG A 148 -1.71 -12.69 -13.11
CA ARG A 148 -2.76 -13.25 -13.93
C ARG A 148 -3.49 -14.42 -13.29
N LEU A 149 -2.78 -15.25 -12.52
CA LEU A 149 -3.37 -16.35 -11.77
C LEU A 149 -4.40 -15.80 -10.76
N LEU A 150 -4.01 -14.82 -9.94
CA LEU A 150 -4.89 -14.21 -8.94
C LEU A 150 -6.05 -13.42 -9.58
N GLN A 151 -5.80 -12.71 -10.68
CA GLN A 151 -6.83 -11.97 -11.42
C GLN A 151 -7.90 -12.87 -12.05
N THR A 152 -7.48 -14.03 -12.56
CA THR A 152 -8.43 -15.01 -13.12
C THR A 152 -9.37 -15.54 -12.02
N ASP A 153 -8.82 -15.79 -10.83
CA ASP A 153 -9.63 -16.22 -9.67
C ASP A 153 -10.55 -15.11 -9.16
N ALA A 154 -10.13 -13.85 -9.25
CA ALA A 154 -10.94 -12.68 -8.87
C ALA A 154 -11.95 -12.22 -9.95
N GLY A 155 -12.00 -12.88 -11.12
CA GLY A 155 -12.87 -12.48 -12.23
C GLY A 155 -12.48 -11.15 -12.92
N ASN A 156 -11.35 -10.55 -12.54
CA ASN A 156 -10.91 -9.24 -13.01
C ASN A 156 -9.77 -9.37 -14.01
N GLY A 157 -10.00 -9.05 -15.29
CA GLY A 157 -8.96 -9.14 -16.34
C GLY A 157 -7.95 -7.98 -16.39
N ALA A 158 -7.99 -7.08 -15.42
CA ALA A 158 -7.22 -5.84 -15.42
C ALA A 158 -5.82 -6.03 -14.83
N ARG A 159 -4.81 -6.10 -15.71
CA ARG A 159 -3.39 -6.23 -15.33
C ARG A 159 -2.92 -5.10 -14.44
N ARG A 160 -2.21 -5.42 -13.35
CA ARG A 160 -1.45 -4.42 -12.59
C ARG A 160 -0.18 -4.04 -13.37
N ARG A 161 -0.01 -2.75 -13.67
CA ARG A 161 1.23 -2.26 -14.27
C ARG A 161 2.31 -2.23 -13.19
N GLN A 162 3.27 -3.14 -13.28
CA GLN A 162 4.43 -3.17 -12.40
C GLN A 162 5.40 -2.06 -12.81
N ARG A 163 5.72 -1.17 -11.88
CA ARG A 163 6.77 -0.16 -12.00
C ARG A 163 7.73 -0.37 -10.84
N GLU A 164 9.02 -0.19 -11.07
CA GLU A 164 10.00 -0.21 -9.98
C GLU A 164 9.63 0.88 -8.96
N PRO A 165 9.44 0.53 -7.67
CA PRO A 165 9.08 1.49 -6.64
C PRO A 165 10.24 2.44 -6.34
N SER A 166 9.95 3.66 -5.91
CA SER A 166 10.98 4.53 -5.32
C SER A 166 11.51 3.92 -4.03
N VAL A 167 12.73 4.28 -3.61
CA VAL A 167 13.33 3.78 -2.36
C VAL A 167 12.42 4.06 -1.16
N ARG A 168 11.88 5.28 -1.06
CA ARG A 168 10.95 5.66 0.00
C ARG A 168 9.68 4.80 0.01
N LEU A 169 9.09 4.53 -1.16
CA LEU A 169 7.90 3.68 -1.25
C LEU A 169 8.21 2.24 -0.85
N LEU A 170 9.38 1.73 -1.26
CA LEU A 170 9.84 0.39 -0.91
C LEU A 170 10.01 0.27 0.61
N GLU A 171 10.75 1.19 1.23
CA GLU A 171 11.00 1.18 2.68
C GLU A 171 9.69 1.28 3.46
N HIS A 172 8.77 2.16 3.04
CA HIS A 172 7.47 2.32 3.69
C HIS A 172 6.64 1.03 3.59
N THR A 173 6.57 0.45 2.39
CA THR A 173 5.84 -0.80 2.15
C THR A 173 6.38 -1.95 3.02
N LEU A 174 7.71 -2.06 3.14
CA LEU A 174 8.33 -3.09 3.98
C LEU A 174 8.10 -2.83 5.48
N ALA A 175 8.06 -1.58 5.92
CA ALA A 175 7.77 -1.25 7.31
C ALA A 175 6.29 -1.51 7.69
N VAL A 176 5.35 -1.29 6.76
CA VAL A 176 3.95 -1.72 6.89
C VAL A 176 3.87 -3.25 7.01
N ALA A 177 4.65 -3.97 6.21
CA ALA A 177 4.75 -5.43 6.33
C ALA A 177 5.38 -5.87 7.66
N ASP A 178 6.37 -5.16 8.19
CA ASP A 178 6.94 -5.41 9.52
C ASP A 178 5.90 -5.30 10.63
N ALA A 179 5.06 -4.24 10.61
CA ALA A 179 3.97 -4.07 11.57
C ALA A 179 2.96 -5.22 11.51
N HIS A 180 2.51 -5.61 10.32
CA HIS A 180 1.62 -6.77 10.15
C HIS A 180 2.26 -8.07 10.64
N VAL A 181 3.53 -8.30 10.32
CA VAL A 181 4.27 -9.49 10.77
C VAL A 181 4.43 -9.53 12.28
N ALA A 182 4.62 -8.39 12.94
CA ALA A 182 4.68 -8.31 14.40
C ALA A 182 3.36 -8.79 15.03
N LEU A 183 2.22 -8.30 14.52
CA LEU A 183 0.89 -8.70 14.98
C LEU A 183 0.59 -10.18 14.67
N ALA A 184 0.92 -10.64 13.46
CA ALA A 184 0.74 -12.04 13.07
C ALA A 184 1.57 -13.00 13.94
N ASN A 185 2.81 -12.62 14.30
CA ASN A 185 3.61 -13.43 15.22
C ASN A 185 3.02 -13.49 16.63
N ALA A 186 2.47 -12.37 17.13
CA ALA A 186 1.77 -12.36 18.41
C ALA A 186 0.55 -13.29 18.37
N ALA A 187 -0.19 -13.29 17.25
CA ALA A 187 -1.31 -14.20 17.03
C ALA A 187 -0.88 -15.67 16.97
N HIS A 188 0.18 -16.01 16.24
CA HIS A 188 0.76 -17.36 16.23
C HIS A 188 1.27 -17.80 17.62
N GLY A 189 1.71 -16.84 18.44
CA GLY A 189 2.08 -17.05 19.84
C GLY A 189 0.89 -17.17 20.80
N HIS A 190 -0.35 -17.09 20.32
CA HIS A 190 -1.59 -17.11 21.10
C HIS A 190 -1.69 -15.96 22.11
N ALA A 191 -1.01 -14.84 21.87
CA ALA A 191 -1.07 -13.65 22.73
C ALA A 191 -2.27 -12.74 22.41
N LEU A 192 -2.84 -12.90 21.21
CA LEU A 192 -4.06 -12.26 20.73
C LEU A 192 -4.63 -13.11 19.59
N GLU A 193 -5.87 -12.87 19.20
CA GLU A 193 -6.41 -13.32 17.91
C GLU A 193 -6.39 -12.16 16.91
N LEU A 194 -6.03 -12.44 15.66
CA LEU A 194 -6.02 -11.46 14.58
C LEU A 194 -7.22 -11.71 13.66
N VAL A 195 -8.35 -11.09 13.99
CA VAL A 195 -9.67 -11.35 13.36
C VAL A 195 -9.70 -10.86 11.92
N THR A 196 -9.29 -9.60 11.70
CA THR A 196 -9.21 -9.04 10.34
C THR A 196 -7.95 -8.20 10.15
N VAL A 197 -7.42 -8.23 8.93
CA VAL A 197 -6.32 -7.37 8.49
C VAL A 197 -6.63 -6.83 7.11
N GLN A 198 -6.65 -5.51 6.99
CA GLN A 198 -6.73 -4.79 5.73
C GLN A 198 -5.49 -3.92 5.58
N ILE A 199 -4.79 -4.06 4.46
CA ILE A 199 -3.61 -3.24 4.11
C ILE A 199 -3.99 -2.37 2.92
N GLU A 200 -3.35 -1.22 2.77
CA GLU A 200 -3.67 -0.32 1.66
C GLU A 200 -3.58 -1.00 0.27
N PRO A 201 -4.55 -0.78 -0.63
CA PRO A 201 -5.66 0.18 -0.53
C PRO A 201 -6.92 -0.35 0.17
N GLY A 202 -6.92 -1.60 0.66
CA GLY A 202 -8.10 -2.22 1.29
C GLY A 202 -8.51 -1.56 2.62
N SER A 203 -7.56 -0.93 3.31
CA SER A 203 -7.79 -0.14 4.53
C SER A 203 -8.41 1.24 4.27
N TRP A 204 -8.49 1.70 3.02
CA TRP A 204 -8.94 3.06 2.71
C TRP A 204 -10.44 3.24 2.96
N ARG A 205 -10.84 4.43 3.42
CA ARG A 205 -12.23 4.78 3.71
C ARG A 205 -12.67 6.03 2.97
N TYR A 206 -13.77 5.93 2.23
CA TYR A 206 -14.39 7.09 1.58
C TYR A 206 -15.50 7.66 2.46
N PHE A 207 -15.59 8.99 2.54
CA PHE A 207 -16.62 9.65 3.33
C PHE A 207 -16.98 11.03 2.76
N PRO A 208 -18.20 11.54 3.01
CA PRO A 208 -18.58 12.88 2.58
C PRO A 208 -17.89 13.94 3.43
N GLY A 209 -17.32 14.95 2.77
CA GLY A 209 -16.82 16.18 3.39
C GLY A 209 -17.87 17.30 3.37
N PRO A 210 -17.48 18.50 3.85
CA PRO A 210 -18.31 19.69 3.75
C PRO A 210 -18.83 19.92 2.33
N GLY A 211 -20.12 20.20 2.19
CA GLY A 211 -20.76 20.41 0.87
C GLY A 211 -20.85 19.15 -0.01
N GLY A 212 -20.70 17.94 0.56
CA GLY A 212 -20.82 16.67 -0.17
C GLY A 212 -19.58 16.26 -0.96
N ALA A 213 -18.46 16.98 -0.80
CA ALA A 213 -17.21 16.63 -1.48
C ALA A 213 -16.69 15.25 -1.03
N ARG A 214 -16.35 14.38 -1.97
CA ARG A 214 -15.82 13.04 -1.63
C ARG A 214 -14.42 13.15 -1.03
N ARG A 215 -14.27 12.75 0.24
CA ARG A 215 -12.99 12.64 0.95
C ARG A 215 -12.56 11.18 1.05
N LEU A 216 -11.27 10.99 1.29
CA LEU A 216 -10.64 9.68 1.41
C LEU A 216 -9.64 9.69 2.56
N LEU A 217 -9.85 8.81 3.53
CA LEU A 217 -8.90 8.47 4.58
C LEU A 217 -8.09 7.25 4.11
N ARG A 218 -6.77 7.29 4.32
CA ARG A 218 -5.83 6.25 3.87
C ARG A 218 -4.97 5.77 5.04
N PRO A 219 -5.51 4.90 5.91
CA PRO A 219 -4.71 4.16 6.88
C PRO A 219 -3.75 3.23 6.14
N ASP A 220 -2.56 3.01 6.67
CA ASP A 220 -1.64 2.00 6.11
C ASP A 220 -2.17 0.59 6.38
N LEU A 221 -2.68 0.35 7.60
CA LEU A 221 -3.44 -0.84 7.97
C LEU A 221 -4.73 -0.52 8.73
N ALA A 222 -5.73 -1.39 8.60
CA ALA A 222 -6.85 -1.49 9.52
C ALA A 222 -6.88 -2.93 10.05
N VAL A 223 -6.93 -3.09 11.36
CA VAL A 223 -6.79 -4.39 12.03
C VAL A 223 -7.87 -4.51 13.10
N VAL A 224 -8.46 -5.71 13.20
CA VAL A 224 -9.29 -6.09 14.36
C VAL A 224 -8.57 -7.23 15.07
N THR A 225 -8.35 -7.04 16.37
CA THR A 225 -7.79 -8.06 17.26
C THR A 225 -8.81 -8.47 18.30
N ALA A 226 -8.77 -9.72 18.75
CA ALA A 226 -9.62 -10.20 19.83
C ALA A 226 -8.83 -10.78 20.99
N GLN A 227 -9.35 -10.59 22.19
CA GLN A 227 -8.86 -11.18 23.43
C GLN A 227 -10.04 -11.55 24.33
N GLY A 228 -10.29 -12.85 24.48
CA GLY A 228 -11.49 -13.33 25.17
C GLY A 228 -12.74 -12.83 24.44
N ASP A 229 -13.62 -12.15 25.17
CA ASP A 229 -14.91 -11.66 24.65
C ASP A 229 -14.84 -10.24 24.07
N TYR A 230 -13.64 -9.64 23.98
CA TYR A 230 -13.45 -8.26 23.51
C TYR A 230 -12.73 -8.21 22.17
N GLU A 231 -13.24 -7.36 21.28
CA GLU A 231 -12.58 -6.98 20.03
C GLU A 231 -12.08 -5.53 20.12
N ASP A 232 -10.83 -5.32 19.73
CA ASP A 232 -10.22 -4.00 19.58
C ASP A 232 -10.00 -3.70 18.10
N HIS A 233 -10.44 -2.51 17.70
CA HIS A 233 -10.32 -2.03 16.33
C HIS A 233 -9.20 -0.98 16.23
N TRP A 234 -8.33 -1.14 15.24
CA TRP A 234 -7.14 -0.30 15.07
C TRP A 234 -6.99 0.18 13.63
N PHE A 235 -6.70 1.48 13.47
CA PHE A 235 -6.04 2.02 12.29
C PHE A 235 -4.57 2.24 12.60
N LEU A 236 -3.68 1.77 11.73
CA LEU A 236 -2.23 1.95 11.87
C LEU A 236 -1.70 2.88 10.79
N GLU A 237 -0.76 3.72 11.21
CA GLU A 237 0.02 4.63 10.38
C GLU A 237 1.51 4.41 10.64
N VAL A 238 2.27 4.05 9.62
CA VAL A 238 3.71 3.77 9.76
C VAL A 238 4.50 5.00 9.33
N ASP A 239 5.12 5.70 10.26
CA ASP A 239 5.93 6.88 9.98
C ASP A 239 7.41 6.51 10.04
N LEU A 240 8.13 6.58 8.91
CA LEU A 240 9.58 6.33 8.84
C LEU A 240 10.45 7.47 9.41
N GLY A 241 9.88 8.42 10.15
CA GLY A 241 10.57 9.60 10.67
C GLY A 241 10.69 10.77 9.68
N SER A 242 10.31 10.56 8.41
CA SER A 242 10.48 11.55 7.34
C SER A 242 9.37 12.59 7.25
N GLU A 243 8.21 12.36 7.86
CA GLU A 243 7.09 13.29 7.74
C GLU A 243 7.26 14.51 8.65
N HIS A 244 6.78 15.66 8.21
CA HIS A 244 6.78 16.86 9.05
C HIS A 244 5.62 16.77 10.07
N PRO A 245 5.79 17.10 11.37
CA PRO A 245 4.74 16.93 12.37
C PRO A 245 3.39 17.60 12.05
N PRO A 246 3.33 18.82 11.47
CA PRO A 246 2.10 19.38 10.92
C PRO A 246 1.36 18.52 9.89
N THR A 247 2.07 17.71 9.10
CA THR A 247 1.46 16.76 8.15
C THR A 247 0.77 15.63 8.90
N VAL A 248 1.42 15.08 9.92
CA VAL A 248 0.84 14.08 10.84
C VAL A 248 -0.40 14.63 11.52
N VAL A 249 -0.33 15.85 12.06
CA VAL A 249 -1.49 16.53 12.71
C VAL A 249 -2.64 16.72 11.73
N ARG A 250 -2.37 17.13 10.47
CA ARG A 250 -3.42 17.24 9.44
C ARG A 250 -4.06 15.88 9.13
N LYS A 251 -3.30 14.78 9.15
CA LYS A 251 -3.85 13.43 8.99
C LYS A 251 -4.69 13.03 10.20
N CYS A 252 -4.29 13.38 11.42
CA CYS A 252 -5.11 13.16 12.61
C CYS A 252 -6.43 13.95 12.57
N GLN A 253 -6.41 15.19 12.07
CA GLN A 253 -7.64 15.95 11.82
C GLN A 253 -8.56 15.27 10.79
N LEU A 254 -7.98 14.64 9.75
CA LEU A 254 -8.73 13.85 8.78
C LEU A 254 -9.40 12.62 9.42
N TYR A 255 -8.73 11.94 10.35
CA TYR A 255 -9.32 10.86 11.14
C TYR A 255 -10.50 11.35 12.00
N GLU A 256 -10.38 12.50 12.65
CA GLU A 256 -11.48 13.09 13.42
C GLU A 256 -12.67 13.49 12.54
N ASP A 257 -12.40 14.06 11.37
CA ASP A 257 -13.45 14.35 10.39
C ASP A 257 -14.15 13.08 9.93
N TYR A 258 -13.41 11.98 9.75
CA TYR A 258 -13.98 10.68 9.41
C TYR A 258 -14.80 10.10 10.56
N ARG A 259 -14.29 10.14 11.79
CA ARG A 259 -15.00 9.71 12.99
C ARG A 259 -16.31 10.45 13.18
N ARG A 260 -16.33 11.76 12.94
CA ARG A 260 -17.55 12.58 12.99
C ARG A 260 -18.57 12.24 11.91
N SER A 261 -18.17 11.55 10.84
CA SER A 261 -19.11 11.10 9.81
C SER A 261 -19.99 9.94 10.27
N GLY A 262 -19.61 9.21 11.33
CA GLY A 262 -20.36 8.07 11.85
C GLY A 262 -20.23 6.77 11.05
N ILE A 263 -19.70 6.83 9.82
CA ILE A 263 -19.69 5.70 8.87
C ILE A 263 -19.02 4.43 9.43
N GLU A 264 -17.88 4.57 10.11
CA GLU A 264 -17.16 3.40 10.64
C GLU A 264 -17.93 2.81 11.83
N GLN A 265 -18.50 3.65 12.68
CA GLN A 265 -19.29 3.22 13.85
C GLN A 265 -20.62 2.58 13.45
N ASP A 266 -21.28 3.09 12.42
CA ASP A 266 -22.51 2.47 11.89
C ASP A 266 -22.24 1.08 11.30
N ALA A 267 -21.00 0.81 10.87
CA ALA A 267 -20.61 -0.47 10.27
C ALA A 267 -19.99 -1.47 11.27
N HIS A 268 -19.39 -0.97 12.35
CA HIS A 268 -18.54 -1.76 13.26
C HIS A 268 -18.83 -1.53 14.75
N ASP A 269 -19.88 -0.77 15.10
CA ASP A 269 -20.29 -0.34 16.45
C ASP A 269 -19.29 0.55 17.22
N VAL A 270 -18.01 0.54 16.82
CA VAL A 270 -16.93 1.32 17.43
C VAL A 270 -16.11 2.06 16.37
N PHE A 271 -15.44 3.13 16.78
CA PHE A 271 -14.42 3.77 15.94
C PHE A 271 -13.03 3.22 16.30
N PRO A 272 -12.22 2.78 15.33
CA PRO A 272 -10.88 2.26 15.59
C PRO A 272 -9.97 3.32 16.20
N ARG A 273 -9.16 2.94 17.20
CA ARG A 273 -8.08 3.81 17.68
C ARG A 273 -6.97 3.89 16.64
N VAL A 274 -6.26 5.03 16.62
CA VAL A 274 -5.24 5.32 15.61
C VAL A 274 -3.85 5.21 16.22
N LEU A 275 -3.07 4.21 15.78
CA LEU A 275 -1.70 3.97 16.19
C LEU A 275 -0.71 4.50 15.15
N TRP A 276 0.11 5.48 15.54
CA TRP A 276 1.28 5.90 14.78
C TRP A 276 2.49 5.07 15.21
N VAL A 277 2.97 4.20 14.33
CA VAL A 277 4.16 3.38 14.54
C VAL A 277 5.38 4.12 13.98
N VAL A 278 6.33 4.45 14.86
CA VAL A 278 7.51 5.27 14.52
C VAL A 278 8.83 4.52 14.77
N PRO A 279 9.96 4.94 14.14
CA PRO A 279 11.23 4.21 14.24
C PRO A 279 11.89 4.26 15.63
N ASN A 280 11.63 5.29 16.43
CA ASN A 280 12.30 5.47 17.73
C ASN A 280 11.52 6.39 18.67
N GLN A 281 11.90 6.35 19.95
CA GLN A 281 11.24 7.12 21.02
C GLN A 281 11.33 8.63 20.80
N LEU A 282 12.46 9.15 20.31
CA LEU A 282 12.60 10.59 20.02
C LEU A 282 11.54 11.07 19.02
N ARG A 283 11.26 10.27 17.98
CA ARG A 283 10.19 10.55 17.03
C ARG A 283 8.81 10.42 17.68
N ALA A 284 8.62 9.42 18.54
CA ALA A 284 7.36 9.19 19.26
C ALA A 284 6.99 10.40 20.13
N ASP A 285 7.95 10.91 20.91
CA ASP A 285 7.77 12.06 21.79
C ASP A 285 7.44 13.33 21.00
N LYS A 286 8.14 13.54 19.88
CA LYS A 286 7.92 14.70 18.99
C LYS A 286 6.51 14.69 18.38
N LEU A 287 6.05 13.56 17.88
CA LEU A 287 4.70 13.46 17.30
C LEU A 287 3.61 13.53 18.38
N SER A 288 3.82 12.87 19.52
CA SER A 288 2.90 12.95 20.66
C SER A 288 2.72 14.39 21.14
N ALA A 289 3.81 15.16 21.24
CA ALA A 289 3.75 16.57 21.62
C ALA A 289 3.00 17.43 20.58
N ALA A 290 3.21 17.17 19.28
CA ALA A 290 2.52 17.88 18.20
C ALA A 290 1.00 17.58 18.20
N ILE A 291 0.61 16.31 18.33
CA ILE A 291 -0.80 15.87 18.40
C ILE A 291 -1.48 16.48 19.63
N ARG A 292 -0.82 16.42 20.81
CA ARG A 292 -1.35 17.00 22.05
C ARG A 292 -1.57 18.50 21.94
N SER A 293 -0.68 19.22 21.25
CA SER A 293 -0.78 20.66 21.04
C SER A 293 -1.92 21.05 20.09
N ALA A 294 -2.36 20.13 19.23
CA ALA A 294 -3.41 20.36 18.24
C ALA A 294 -4.85 20.26 18.78
N ARG A 295 -5.03 20.00 20.09
CA ARG A 295 -6.36 19.87 20.77
C ARG A 295 -7.26 18.80 20.14
N LEU A 296 -6.67 17.70 19.69
CA LEU A 296 -7.37 16.50 19.22
C LEU A 296 -7.77 15.61 20.40
N ASP A 297 -8.67 14.66 20.19
CA ASP A 297 -8.99 13.64 21.19
C ASP A 297 -7.72 12.85 21.55
N LYS A 298 -7.38 12.84 22.85
CA LYS A 298 -6.12 12.26 23.34
C LYS A 298 -6.18 10.75 23.41
N ASP A 299 -7.36 10.18 23.50
CA ASP A 299 -7.56 8.74 23.66
C ASP A 299 -7.73 8.05 22.30
N LEU A 300 -7.92 8.84 21.24
CA LEU A 300 -8.03 8.36 19.87
C LEU A 300 -6.67 8.10 19.21
N PHE A 301 -5.64 8.90 19.53
CA PHE A 301 -4.34 8.85 18.86
C PHE A 301 -3.22 8.43 19.83
N HIS A 302 -2.57 7.31 19.53
CA HIS A 302 -1.38 6.88 20.25
C HIS A 302 -0.18 6.82 19.31
N VAL A 303 1.00 7.18 19.83
CA VAL A 303 2.26 7.09 19.08
C VAL A 303 3.16 6.09 19.80
N VAL A 304 3.61 5.07 19.07
CA VAL A 304 4.32 3.92 19.61
C VAL A 304 5.53 3.60 18.75
N THR A 305 6.57 3.02 19.33
CA THR A 305 7.63 2.39 18.54
C THR A 305 7.21 1.01 18.06
N MET A 306 7.94 0.44 17.10
CA MET A 306 7.68 -0.93 16.62
C MET A 306 7.69 -1.97 17.76
N ASP A 307 8.59 -1.82 18.74
CA ASP A 307 8.69 -2.73 19.89
C ASP A 307 7.52 -2.56 20.88
N GLN A 308 6.87 -1.40 20.88
CA GLN A 308 5.70 -1.09 21.71
C GLN A 308 4.37 -1.47 21.04
N LEU A 309 4.36 -1.73 19.73
CA LEU A 309 3.15 -2.02 18.96
C LEU A 309 2.37 -3.20 19.55
N VAL A 310 3.01 -4.36 19.68
CA VAL A 310 2.36 -5.58 20.18
C VAL A 310 1.90 -5.41 21.64
N PRO A 311 2.72 -4.90 22.58
CA PRO A 311 2.26 -4.60 23.93
C PRO A 311 1.01 -3.70 24.01
N ILE A 312 0.93 -2.66 23.16
CA ILE A 312 -0.22 -1.73 23.15
C ILE A 312 -1.47 -2.39 22.59
N VAL A 313 -1.34 -3.19 21.52
CA VAL A 313 -2.47 -3.94 20.97
C VAL A 313 -2.96 -5.02 21.93
N ILE A 314 -2.05 -5.67 22.67
CA ILE A 314 -2.40 -6.68 23.67
C ILE A 314 -2.99 -6.08 24.93
N GLY A 315 -2.53 -4.92 25.39
CA GLY A 315 -2.98 -4.34 26.64
C GLY A 315 -4.45 -3.92 26.61
N GLY A 316 -5.08 -3.94 25.43
CA GLY A 316 -6.22 -3.10 25.15
C GLY A 316 -5.81 -1.65 25.34
N ALA A 317 -6.70 -0.76 24.96
CA ALA A 317 -6.39 0.64 25.02
C ALA A 317 -6.78 1.19 26.41
N ALA A 318 -5.95 0.85 27.41
CA ALA A 318 -6.05 1.28 28.80
C ALA A 318 -5.94 2.81 28.96
#